data_AF-A0A1X1AY57-F1
#
_entry.id   AF-A0A1X1AY57-F1
#
_cell.length_a   1.000
_cell.length_b   1.000
_cell.length_c   1.000
_cell.angle_alpha   90.00
_cell.angle_beta   90.00
_cell.angle_gamma   90.00
#
_symmetry.space_group_name_H-M   'P 1'
#
loop_
_entity.id
_entity.type
_entity.pdbx_description
1 polymer ?
#
loop_
_entity_poly.entity_id
_entity_poly.type
_entity_poly.pdbx_seq_one_letter_code
_entity_poly.pdbx_strand_id
1 'polypeptide(L)'
;MSGSVLQRRFFDEDGRFVARPDYEWEGRLAGEFDGLVKYGGGSMTPGQAPSDVVIAEKIREDRLRQMGVEVVRWVWADLQAGRLPGILRRALGRAGLI
;
A
#
# COMPACT_ATOMS: atom_id res chain seq x y z
N MET A 1 1.09 15.19 -16.03
CA MET A 1 0.83 14.38 -14.83
C MET A 1 1.71 13.16 -14.90
N SER A 2 2.61 13.00 -13.94
CA SER A 2 3.42 11.78 -13.84
C SER A 2 2.49 10.60 -13.57
N GLY A 3 2.65 9.50 -14.33
CA GLY A 3 1.92 8.26 -14.05
C GLY A 3 2.35 7.66 -12.72
N SER A 4 1.61 6.63 -12.26
CA SER A 4 2.10 5.79 -11.16
C SER A 4 3.41 5.12 -11.57
N VAL A 5 4.33 4.97 -10.62
CA VAL A 5 5.42 4.01 -10.75
C VAL A 5 5.07 2.76 -9.94
N LEU A 6 5.65 1.63 -10.32
CA LEU A 6 5.35 0.35 -9.71
C LEU A 6 6.50 -0.08 -8.79
N GLN A 7 6.15 -0.69 -7.66
CA GLN A 7 7.12 -1.37 -6.79
C GLN A 7 8.30 -0.47 -6.36
N ARG A 8 8.12 0.85 -6.27
CA ARG A 8 9.16 1.75 -5.77
C ARG A 8 9.35 1.53 -4.28
N ARG A 9 10.60 1.53 -3.83
CA ARG A 9 10.95 1.41 -2.41
C ARG A 9 10.90 2.77 -1.74
N PHE A 10 10.27 2.83 -0.57
CA PHE A 10 10.30 3.95 0.36
C PHE A 10 11.39 3.71 1.40
N PHE A 11 12.12 4.76 1.73
CA PHE A 11 13.14 4.78 2.77
C PHE A 11 12.86 5.92 3.74
N ASP A 12 13.16 5.73 5.01
CA ASP A 12 13.09 6.79 6.01
C ASP A 12 14.27 7.77 5.88
N GLU A 13 14.31 8.79 6.73
CA GLU A 13 15.35 9.82 6.75
C GLU A 13 16.76 9.26 7.02
N ASP A 14 16.85 8.10 7.68
CA ASP A 14 18.10 7.37 7.95
C ASP A 14 18.48 6.42 6.79
N GLY A 15 17.72 6.40 5.71
CA GLY A 15 17.93 5.51 4.56
C GLY A 15 17.51 4.06 4.81
N ARG A 16 16.75 3.77 5.88
CA ARG A 16 16.25 2.41 6.15
C ARG A 16 15.02 2.12 5.32
N PHE A 17 14.93 0.89 4.83
CA PHE A 17 13.77 0.44 4.05
C PHE A 17 12.49 0.46 4.89
N VAL A 18 11.44 1.10 4.35
CA VAL A 18 10.12 1.21 5.00
C VAL A 18 9.11 0.30 4.32
N ALA A 19 8.89 0.48 3.02
CA ALA A 19 7.87 -0.26 2.28
C ALA A 19 8.19 -0.31 0.78
N ARG A 20 7.48 -1.19 0.07
CA ARG A 20 7.49 -1.28 -1.39
C ARG A 20 6.05 -1.55 -1.87
N PRO A 21 5.21 -0.53 -2.03
CA PRO A 21 3.83 -0.71 -2.48
C PRO A 21 3.76 -1.12 -3.94
N ASP A 22 2.63 -1.71 -4.33
CA ASP A 22 2.41 -2.08 -5.72
C ASP A 22 2.45 -0.90 -6.69
N TYR A 23 1.88 0.23 -6.26
CA TYR A 23 1.81 1.48 -6.99
C TYR A 23 2.23 2.64 -6.10
N GLU A 24 2.91 3.64 -6.65
CA GLU A 24 3.09 4.91 -5.97
C GLU A 24 2.93 6.11 -6.91
N TRP A 25 2.46 7.21 -6.33
CA TRP A 25 2.33 8.50 -7.01
C TRP A 25 3.12 9.56 -6.25
N GLU A 26 4.20 10.03 -6.88
CA GLU A 26 5.02 11.17 -6.45
C GLU A 26 5.51 11.09 -4.99
N GLY A 27 5.60 9.89 -4.42
CA GLY A 27 5.94 9.69 -3.01
C GLY A 27 4.88 10.17 -2.02
N ARG A 28 3.66 10.51 -2.47
CA ARG A 28 2.57 11.06 -1.64
C ARG A 28 1.39 10.10 -1.48
N LEU A 29 1.22 9.17 -2.42
CA LEU A 29 0.20 8.12 -2.35
C LEU A 29 0.83 6.77 -2.68
N ALA A 30 0.54 5.77 -1.87
CA ALA A 30 0.86 4.36 -2.08
C ALA A 30 -0.44 3.58 -2.33
N GLY A 31 -0.44 2.75 -3.37
CA GLY A 31 -1.55 1.90 -3.75
C GLY A 31 -1.16 0.44 -3.61
N GLU A 32 -1.96 -0.34 -2.90
CA GLU A 32 -1.78 -1.79 -2.79
C GLU A 32 -2.96 -2.52 -3.42
N PHE A 33 -2.65 -3.49 -4.27
CA PHE A 33 -3.63 -4.42 -4.78
C PHE A 33 -3.60 -5.69 -3.93
N ASP A 34 -4.77 -6.21 -3.57
CA ASP A 34 -4.87 -7.48 -2.82
C ASP A 34 -4.35 -7.41 -1.36
N GLY A 35 -4.59 -6.28 -0.68
CA GLY A 35 -4.19 -6.07 0.71
C GLY A 35 -5.16 -6.61 1.77
N LEU A 36 -6.24 -7.30 1.35
CA LEU A 36 -7.04 -8.16 2.23
C LEU A 36 -6.33 -9.51 2.37
N VAL A 37 -5.11 -9.46 2.92
CA VAL A 37 -4.52 -10.57 3.66
C VAL A 37 -4.21 -11.82 2.83
N LYS A 38 -2.91 -12.00 2.54
CA LYS A 38 -2.32 -13.26 2.08
C LYS A 38 -2.34 -14.32 3.19
N TYR A 39 -3.50 -14.86 3.57
CA TYR A 39 -3.57 -16.10 4.36
C TYR A 39 -3.75 -17.29 3.42
N GLY A 40 -2.63 -17.74 2.88
CA GLY A 40 -2.57 -18.90 2.01
C GLY A 40 -1.14 -19.27 1.68
N GLY A 41 -0.50 -20.05 2.57
CA GLY A 41 0.52 -21.05 2.23
C GLY A 41 1.89 -20.63 1.68
N GLY A 42 2.16 -19.35 1.36
CA GLY A 42 3.41 -18.97 0.67
C GLY A 42 4.31 -17.92 1.34
N SER A 43 3.82 -17.16 2.33
CA SER A 43 4.58 -16.04 2.94
C SER A 43 4.69 -16.11 4.46
N MET A 44 4.21 -17.20 5.07
CA MET A 44 4.35 -17.42 6.50
C MET A 44 5.56 -18.32 6.75
N THR A 45 6.46 -17.89 7.62
CA THR A 45 7.52 -18.77 8.11
C THR A 45 6.87 -19.89 8.95
N PRO A 46 7.35 -21.15 8.90
CA PRO A 46 6.85 -22.18 9.80
C PRO A 46 6.88 -21.71 11.26
N GLY A 47 5.71 -21.74 11.93
CA GLY A 47 5.55 -21.28 13.31
C GLY A 47 5.13 -19.81 13.49
N GLN A 48 5.01 -19.03 12.41
CA GLN A 48 4.55 -17.64 12.48
C GLN A 48 3.03 -17.58 12.64
N ALA A 49 2.54 -16.80 13.61
CA ALA A 49 1.11 -16.65 13.80
C ALA A 49 0.51 -15.73 12.71
N PRO A 50 -0.72 -15.98 12.25
CA PRO A 50 -1.42 -15.08 11.32
C PRO A 50 -1.46 -13.62 11.82
N SER A 51 -1.55 -13.41 13.13
CA SER A 51 -1.51 -12.10 13.79
C SER A 51 -0.22 -11.33 13.53
N ASP A 52 0.93 -12.00 13.44
CA ASP A 52 2.22 -11.35 13.26
C ASP A 52 2.31 -10.68 11.88
N VAL A 53 1.69 -11.31 10.86
CA VAL A 53 1.59 -10.75 9.50
C VAL A 53 0.75 -9.46 9.50
N VAL A 54 -0.39 -9.45 10.21
CA VAL A 54 -1.23 -8.24 10.31
C VAL A 54 -0.50 -7.13 11.04
N ILE A 55 0.18 -7.46 12.14
CA ILE A 55 0.93 -6.49 12.92
C ILE A 55 2.05 -5.88 12.06
N ALA A 56 2.78 -6.70 11.32
CA ALA A 56 3.82 -6.22 10.40
C ALA A 56 3.25 -5.34 9.28
N GLU A 57 2.10 -5.70 8.70
CA GLU A 57 1.39 -4.88 7.69
C GLU A 57 0.99 -3.53 8.27
N LYS A 58 0.39 -3.52 9.46
CA LYS A 58 -0.04 -2.32 10.16
C LYS A 58 1.13 -1.39 10.49
N ILE A 59 2.22 -1.94 11.05
CA ILE A 59 3.45 -1.17 11.34
C ILE A 59 4.00 -0.53 10.06
N ARG A 60 3.97 -1.25 8.94
CA ARG A 60 4.47 -0.73 7.66
C ARG A 60 3.62 0.42 7.14
N GLU A 61 2.30 0.28 7.22
CA GLU A 61 1.37 1.35 6.87
C GLU A 61 1.51 2.56 7.79
N ASP A 62 1.65 2.35 9.09
CA ASP A 62 1.85 3.43 10.06
C ASP A 62 3.13 4.22 9.76
N ARG A 63 4.22 3.55 9.34
CA ARG A 63 5.45 4.21 8.91
C ARG A 63 5.27 5.03 7.62
N LEU A 64 4.56 4.50 6.63
CA LEU A 64 4.21 5.27 5.43
C LEU A 64 3.41 6.52 5.79
N ARG A 65 2.42 6.40 6.70
CA ARG A 65 1.64 7.53 7.18
C ARG A 65 2.49 8.57 7.91
N GLN A 66 3.45 8.15 8.72
CA GLN A 66 4.41 9.06 9.40
C GLN A 66 5.27 9.84 8.40
N MET A 67 5.56 9.25 7.23
CA MET A 67 6.26 9.93 6.13
C MET A 67 5.34 10.86 5.30
N GLY A 68 4.08 11.04 5.71
CA GLY A 68 3.10 11.83 4.95
C GLY A 68 2.55 11.13 3.70
N VAL A 69 2.77 9.81 3.58
CA VAL A 69 2.28 9.01 2.45
C VAL A 69 0.89 8.47 2.77
N GLU A 70 -0.09 8.81 1.94
CA GLU A 70 -1.41 8.20 2.01
C GLU A 70 -1.36 6.76 1.49
N VAL A 71 -2.12 5.83 2.09
CA VAL A 71 -2.24 4.46 1.61
C VAL A 71 -3.68 4.19 1.16
N VAL A 72 -3.85 3.73 -0.07
CA VAL A 72 -5.12 3.27 -0.62
C VAL A 72 -5.02 1.81 -1.04
N ARG A 73 -6.08 1.03 -0.80
CA ARG A 73 -6.16 -0.37 -1.18
C ARG A 73 -7.38 -0.64 -2.03
N TRP A 74 -7.26 -1.62 -2.92
CA TRP A 74 -8.39 -2.20 -3.63
C TRP A 74 -8.16 -3.69 -3.85
N VAL A 75 -9.25 -4.41 -4.04
CA VAL A 75 -9.22 -5.85 -4.30
C VAL A 75 -9.94 -6.18 -5.61
N TRP A 76 -9.89 -7.46 -6.01
CA TRP A 76 -10.58 -7.95 -7.20
C TRP A 76 -12.05 -7.55 -7.27
N ALA A 77 -12.75 -7.58 -6.13
CA ALA A 77 -14.16 -7.18 -6.07
C ALA A 77 -14.38 -5.69 -6.43
N ASP A 78 -13.42 -4.81 -6.16
CA ASP A 78 -13.49 -3.39 -6.56
C ASP A 78 -13.29 -3.22 -8.06
N LEU A 79 -12.39 -4.01 -8.65
CA LEU A 79 -12.16 -4.02 -10.09
C LEU A 79 -13.40 -4.52 -10.83
N GLN A 80 -13.93 -5.68 -10.43
CA GLN A 80 -15.10 -6.31 -11.06
C GLN A 80 -16.34 -5.43 -10.98
N ALA A 81 -16.49 -4.66 -9.89
CA ALA A 81 -17.60 -3.74 -9.72
C ALA A 81 -17.34 -2.33 -10.31
N GLY A 82 -16.21 -2.12 -11.00
CA GLY A 82 -15.87 -0.83 -11.61
C GLY A 82 -15.64 0.31 -10.60
N ARG A 83 -15.33 0.01 -9.34
CA ARG A 83 -15.16 1.02 -8.26
C ARG A 83 -13.78 1.69 -8.26
N LEU A 84 -12.78 1.06 -8.87
CA LEU A 84 -11.39 1.52 -8.81
C LEU A 84 -11.21 3.00 -9.23
N PRO A 85 -11.81 3.51 -10.33
CA PRO A 85 -11.63 4.91 -10.71
C PRO A 85 -12.09 5.89 -9.62
N GLY A 86 -13.22 5.59 -8.96
CA GLY A 86 -13.72 6.42 -7.85
C GLY A 86 -12.85 6.34 -6.60
N ILE A 87 -12.31 5.15 -6.30
CA ILE A 87 -11.36 4.94 -5.19
C ILE A 87 -10.09 5.76 -5.43
N LEU A 88 -9.47 5.63 -6.61
CA LEU A 88 -8.24 6.34 -6.95
C LEU A 88 -8.46 7.84 -7.04
N ARG A 89 -9.56 8.32 -7.65
CA ARG A 89 -9.84 9.76 -7.73
C ARG A 89 -9.94 10.39 -6.34
N ARG A 90 -10.60 9.74 -5.39
CA ARG A 90 -10.69 10.25 -4.01
C ARG A 90 -9.33 10.24 -3.31
N ALA A 91 -8.54 9.18 -3.49
CA ALA A 91 -7.20 9.09 -2.88
C ALA A 91 -6.22 10.11 -3.46
N LEU A 92 -6.19 10.27 -4.78
CA LEU A 92 -5.39 11.28 -5.46
C LEU A 92 -5.76 12.70 -5.02
N GLY A 93 -7.06 12.98 -4.83
CA GLY A 93 -7.52 14.29 -4.34
C GLY A 93 -7.09 14.56 -2.89
N ARG A 94 -7.21 13.58 -1.98
CA ARG A 94 -6.71 13.72 -0.60
C ARG A 94 -5.19 13.88 -0.53
N ALA A 95 -4.47 13.21 -1.42
CA ALA A 95 -3.03 13.35 -1.59
C ALA A 95 -2.62 14.63 -2.36
N GLY A 96 -3.57 15.47 -2.82
CA GLY A 96 -3.30 16.71 -3.54
C GLY A 96 -2.54 16.51 -4.85
N LEU A 97 -2.87 15.44 -5.58
CA LEU A 97 -2.27 15.05 -6.87
C LEU A 97 -3.19 15.36 -8.06
N ILE A 98 -4.44 15.72 -7.80
CA ILE A 98 -5.44 16.22 -8.76
C ILE A 98 -6.35 17.25 -8.10
#